data_AF-A0A832XEH0-F1
#
_entry.id   AF-A0A832XEH0-F1
#
_cell.length_a   1.000
_cell.length_b   1.000
_cell.length_c   1.000
_cell.angle_alpha   90.00
_cell.angle_beta   90.00
_cell.angle_gamma   90.00
#
_symmetry.space_group_name_H-M   'P 1'
#
loop_
_entity.id
_entity.type
_entity.pdbx_description
1 polymer ?
#
loop_
_entity_poly.entity_id
_entity_poly.type
_entity_poly.pdbx_seq_one_letter_code
_entity_poly.pdbx_strand_id
1 'polypeptide(L)'
;AQEDKGSLIASGAYRSPPMGGVHKGAAAGLAPAYSFSAYVAEVDVDVETGLIKCTNVWAAHDCGKALNPLAVEGQIIGSCHMGLGQVLSEQMVYGRTGHLQNPNLLDYKIPSIHEMPHVTPIIIESCDPEGPFGAKEAGEGPLLPILPAVVNAVYDAIGIRINDLPLTPDKVWAAIAKKMKLEGIEDATGLPTPRLDFSALQAKLVTRSEQHELRDNRRQRSEDTDAYVNGVLFGFDPNIPLEDQVDGWKMSTKPTPEQLAELGLAGSIWLKKEQREMEGDN
;
A
#
# COMPACT_ATOMS: atom_id res chain seq x y z
N ALA A 1 18.13 -38.55 -29.12
CA ALA A 1 18.89 -38.72 -27.85
C ALA A 1 18.04 -38.57 -26.56
N GLN A 2 16.69 -38.58 -26.62
CA GLN A 2 15.83 -38.73 -25.42
C GLN A 2 14.66 -39.71 -25.64
N GLU A 3 14.77 -40.60 -26.62
CA GLU A 3 13.70 -41.56 -26.95
C GLU A 3 13.50 -42.63 -25.85
N ASP A 4 14.55 -42.96 -25.09
CA ASP A 4 14.54 -43.99 -24.04
C ASP A 4 14.32 -43.49 -22.59
N LYS A 5 14.10 -42.18 -22.37
CA LYS A 5 14.13 -41.60 -21.00
C LYS A 5 12.77 -41.39 -20.32
N GLY A 6 11.67 -41.61 -21.04
CA GLY A 6 10.31 -41.39 -20.52
C GLY A 6 10.01 -39.93 -20.15
N SER A 7 8.80 -39.67 -19.66
CA SER A 7 8.34 -38.32 -19.32
C SER A 7 8.84 -37.87 -17.95
N LEU A 8 9.50 -36.70 -17.87
CA LEU A 8 9.78 -36.03 -16.59
C LEU A 8 8.55 -35.23 -16.17
N ILE A 9 7.86 -35.69 -15.12
CA ILE A 9 6.65 -35.06 -14.59
C ILE A 9 6.85 -34.79 -13.10
N ALA A 10 6.58 -33.56 -12.68
CA ALA A 10 6.57 -33.15 -11.27
C ALA A 10 5.29 -32.34 -10.98
N SER A 11 4.86 -32.35 -9.71
CA SER A 11 3.71 -31.59 -9.22
C SER A 11 4.08 -30.90 -7.91
N GLY A 12 3.57 -29.69 -7.70
CA GLY A 12 3.78 -28.89 -6.49
C GLY A 12 2.46 -28.27 -6.04
N ALA A 13 2.30 -28.16 -4.71
CA ALA A 13 1.15 -27.52 -4.09
C ALA A 13 1.61 -26.71 -2.87
N TYR A 14 0.97 -25.57 -2.65
CA TYR A 14 1.16 -24.75 -1.47
C TYR A 14 -0.17 -24.56 -0.76
N ARG A 15 -0.14 -24.59 0.57
CA ARG A 15 -1.29 -24.29 1.42
C ARG A 15 -0.79 -23.41 2.54
N SER A 16 -1.41 -22.24 2.71
CA SER A 16 -1.09 -21.36 3.83
C SER A 16 -1.25 -22.10 5.16
N PRO A 17 -0.41 -21.81 6.18
CA PRO A 17 -0.57 -22.38 7.51
C PRO A 17 -2.00 -22.18 8.04
N PRO A 18 -2.51 -23.11 8.88
CA PRO A 18 -3.81 -22.91 9.51
C PRO A 18 -3.75 -21.66 10.40
N MET A 19 -4.58 -20.67 10.09
CA MET A 19 -4.67 -19.40 10.82
C MET A 19 -6.11 -19.16 11.29
N GLY A 20 -6.25 -18.49 12.44
CA GLY A 20 -7.54 -18.04 12.98
C GLY A 20 -8.11 -18.90 14.10
N GLY A 21 -9.20 -18.40 14.69
CA GLY A 21 -9.93 -19.06 15.77
C GLY A 21 -11.00 -20.04 15.27
N VAL A 22 -11.62 -20.77 16.22
CA VAL A 22 -12.66 -21.77 15.94
C VAL A 22 -14.07 -21.19 15.71
N HIS A 23 -14.26 -19.88 15.90
CA HIS A 23 -15.58 -19.25 15.77
C HIS A 23 -15.88 -18.79 14.33
N LYS A 24 -17.16 -18.76 13.96
CA LYS A 24 -17.59 -18.27 12.64
C LYS A 24 -17.17 -16.80 12.48
N GLY A 25 -16.41 -16.51 11.42
CA GLY A 25 -15.88 -15.19 11.12
C GLY A 25 -14.40 -15.00 11.48
N ALA A 26 -13.81 -15.89 12.30
CA ALA A 26 -12.42 -15.77 12.74
C ALA A 26 -11.39 -15.83 11.60
N ALA A 27 -11.77 -16.40 10.44
CA ALA A 27 -10.91 -16.54 9.27
C ALA A 27 -10.96 -15.33 8.32
N ALA A 28 -11.90 -14.38 8.52
CA ALA A 28 -12.04 -13.23 7.63
C ALA A 28 -10.87 -12.25 7.83
N GLY A 29 -10.18 -11.89 6.75
CA GLY A 29 -9.06 -10.95 6.78
C GLY A 29 -7.73 -11.55 7.28
N LEU A 30 -7.64 -12.87 7.41
CA LEU A 30 -6.38 -13.54 7.74
C LEU A 30 -5.54 -13.79 6.49
N ALA A 31 -4.29 -13.39 6.57
CA ALA A 31 -3.28 -13.63 5.55
C ALA A 31 -1.97 -14.09 6.23
N PRO A 32 -1.18 -14.97 5.58
CA PRO A 32 0.11 -15.40 6.13
C PRO A 32 1.11 -14.24 6.19
N ALA A 33 0.94 -13.24 5.34
CA ALA A 33 1.74 -12.03 5.26
C ALA A 33 0.83 -10.81 5.07
N TYR A 34 1.21 -9.67 5.65
CA TYR A 34 0.51 -8.39 5.50
C TYR A 34 1.42 -7.39 4.79
N SER A 35 0.90 -6.77 3.75
CA SER A 35 1.53 -5.64 3.08
C SER A 35 1.13 -4.33 3.76
N PHE A 36 2.02 -3.35 3.70
CA PHE A 36 1.83 -2.03 4.29
C PHE A 36 2.04 -0.96 3.23
N SER A 37 1.34 0.14 3.35
CA SER A 37 1.44 1.23 2.38
C SER A 37 1.39 2.59 3.08
N ALA A 38 2.11 3.57 2.54
CA ALA A 38 2.10 4.94 3.03
C ALA A 38 2.09 5.91 1.84
N TYR A 39 1.01 6.69 1.72
CA TYR A 39 0.78 7.55 0.57
C TYR A 39 0.72 9.01 1.03
N VAL A 40 1.33 9.89 0.24
CA VAL A 40 1.18 11.33 0.35
C VAL A 40 0.57 11.82 -0.95
N ALA A 41 -0.52 12.58 -0.87
CA ALA A 41 -1.19 13.17 -2.02
C ALA A 41 -1.13 14.69 -1.90
N GLU A 42 -0.89 15.34 -3.03
CA GLU A 42 -0.97 16.79 -3.19
C GLU A 42 -2.17 17.12 -4.07
N VAL A 43 -2.95 18.12 -3.69
CA VAL A 43 -4.18 18.51 -4.39
C VAL A 43 -4.30 20.02 -4.49
N ASP A 44 -4.84 20.48 -5.62
CA ASP A 44 -5.39 21.82 -5.79
C ASP A 44 -6.92 21.74 -5.69
N VAL A 45 -7.52 22.66 -4.93
CA VAL A 45 -8.98 22.78 -4.82
C VAL A 45 -9.39 24.15 -5.35
N ASP A 46 -10.16 24.17 -6.42
CA ASP A 46 -10.83 25.37 -6.90
C ASP A 46 -12.03 25.67 -6.01
N VAL A 47 -11.92 26.73 -5.21
CA VAL A 47 -12.93 27.11 -4.23
C VAL A 47 -14.20 27.71 -4.85
N GLU A 48 -14.13 28.20 -6.09
CA GLU A 48 -15.29 28.76 -6.80
C GLU A 48 -16.15 27.66 -7.44
N THR A 49 -15.54 26.56 -7.88
CA THR A 49 -16.22 25.47 -8.58
C THR A 49 -16.34 24.17 -7.76
N GLY A 50 -15.53 24.02 -6.70
CA GLY A 50 -15.37 22.79 -5.94
C GLY A 50 -14.55 21.71 -6.66
N LEU A 51 -13.97 22.02 -7.83
CA LEU A 51 -13.16 21.06 -8.59
C LEU A 51 -11.86 20.75 -7.83
N ILE A 52 -11.56 19.46 -7.69
CA ILE A 52 -10.32 18.98 -7.07
C ILE A 52 -9.42 18.42 -8.17
N LYS A 53 -8.16 18.82 -8.18
CA LYS A 53 -7.12 18.25 -9.02
C LYS A 53 -6.03 17.66 -8.14
N CYS A 54 -5.82 16.34 -8.20
CA CYS A 54 -4.65 15.72 -7.60
C CYS A 54 -3.45 15.94 -8.52
N THR A 55 -2.38 16.55 -8.01
CA THR A 55 -1.21 16.94 -8.81
C THR A 55 -0.09 15.92 -8.69
N ASN A 56 0.21 15.49 -7.46
CA ASN A 56 1.28 14.55 -7.15
C ASN A 56 0.83 13.50 -6.15
N VAL A 57 1.34 12.28 -6.31
CA VAL A 57 1.20 11.19 -5.35
C VAL A 57 2.56 10.52 -5.15
N TRP A 58 3.00 10.40 -3.90
CA TRP A 58 4.12 9.55 -3.51
C TRP A 58 3.56 8.31 -2.85
N ALA A 59 3.77 7.16 -3.48
CA ALA A 59 3.07 5.92 -3.16
C ALA A 59 4.08 4.85 -2.72
N ALA A 60 4.30 4.73 -1.41
CA ALA A 60 5.13 3.67 -0.86
C ALA A 60 4.29 2.42 -0.57
N HIS A 61 4.74 1.27 -1.06
CA HIS A 61 4.08 -0.01 -0.83
C HIS A 61 5.09 -1.12 -0.55
N ASP A 62 4.84 -1.88 0.52
CA ASP A 62 5.63 -3.01 0.96
C ASP A 62 5.09 -4.31 0.38
N CYS A 63 5.72 -4.74 -0.71
CA CYS A 63 5.45 -5.99 -1.39
C CYS A 63 6.44 -7.10 -0.99
N GLY A 64 7.15 -6.97 0.13
CA GLY A 64 8.13 -7.96 0.59
C GLY A 64 9.39 -8.04 -0.27
N LYS A 65 9.32 -8.70 -1.44
CA LYS A 65 10.37 -8.73 -2.46
C LYS A 65 9.69 -8.55 -3.82
N ALA A 66 10.10 -7.56 -4.59
CA ALA A 66 9.54 -7.34 -5.90
C ALA A 66 10.05 -8.40 -6.89
N LEU A 67 9.23 -9.41 -7.18
CA LEU A 67 9.55 -10.44 -8.17
C LEU A 67 9.71 -9.86 -9.58
N ASN A 68 8.92 -8.83 -9.88
CA ASN A 68 9.01 -8.03 -11.10
C ASN A 68 8.76 -6.56 -10.73
N PRO A 69 9.81 -5.76 -10.49
CA PRO A 69 9.68 -4.36 -10.08
C PRO A 69 8.82 -3.52 -11.02
N LEU A 70 8.98 -3.69 -12.34
CA LEU A 70 8.19 -2.95 -13.34
C LEU A 70 6.68 -3.24 -13.23
N ALA A 71 6.32 -4.50 -12.97
CA ALA A 71 4.92 -4.87 -12.78
C ALA A 71 4.35 -4.32 -11.46
N VAL A 72 5.15 -4.31 -10.39
CA VAL A 72 4.78 -3.72 -9.10
C VAL A 72 4.56 -2.21 -9.21
N GLU A 73 5.45 -1.49 -9.89
CA GLU A 73 5.27 -0.06 -10.19
C GLU A 73 3.98 0.19 -10.97
N GLY A 74 3.73 -0.63 -12.01
CA GLY A 74 2.50 -0.56 -12.79
C GLY A 74 1.24 -0.80 -11.95
N GLN A 75 1.29 -1.74 -11.00
CA GLN A 75 0.18 -1.97 -10.05
C GLN A 75 -0.03 -0.77 -9.13
N ILE A 76 1.03 -0.21 -8.54
CA ILE A 76 0.93 0.98 -7.67
C ILE A 76 0.26 2.14 -8.42
N ILE A 77 0.67 2.39 -9.66
CA ILE A 77 0.11 3.44 -10.52
C ILE A 77 -1.36 3.14 -10.87
N GLY A 78 -1.67 1.90 -11.26
CA GLY A 78 -3.04 1.47 -11.57
C GLY A 78 -3.97 1.53 -10.36
N SER A 79 -3.48 1.19 -9.18
CA SER A 79 -4.21 1.33 -7.92
C SER A 79 -4.48 2.79 -7.56
N CYS A 80 -3.53 3.70 -7.83
CA CYS A 80 -3.77 5.14 -7.70
C CYS A 80 -4.88 5.60 -8.66
N HIS A 81 -4.85 5.16 -9.93
CA HIS A 81 -5.91 5.47 -10.91
C HIS A 81 -7.29 5.03 -10.43
N MET A 82 -7.43 3.76 -10.00
CA MET A 82 -8.70 3.21 -9.54
C MET A 82 -9.21 3.90 -8.26
N GLY A 83 -8.33 4.15 -7.29
CA GLY A 83 -8.72 4.82 -6.06
C GLY A 83 -9.01 6.31 -6.23
N LEU A 84 -8.36 6.99 -7.19
CA LEU A 84 -8.70 8.36 -7.60
C LEU A 84 -10.11 8.44 -8.19
N GLY A 85 -10.49 7.45 -9.00
CA GLY A 85 -11.85 7.33 -9.50
C GLY A 85 -12.85 7.27 -8.35
N GLN A 86 -12.65 6.35 -7.42
CA GLN A 86 -13.53 6.19 -6.26
C GLN A 86 -13.62 7.45 -5.37
N VAL A 87 -12.52 8.19 -5.20
CA VAL A 87 -12.52 9.36 -4.32
C VAL A 87 -13.06 10.62 -4.99
N LEU A 88 -12.90 10.80 -6.31
CA LEU A 88 -13.25 12.06 -7.00
C LEU A 88 -14.53 12.00 -7.84
N SER A 89 -14.86 10.86 -8.46
CA SER A 89 -15.83 10.87 -9.57
C SER A 89 -16.73 9.64 -9.70
N GLU A 90 -16.25 8.44 -9.39
CA GLU A 90 -16.97 7.19 -9.61
C GLU A 90 -18.07 6.98 -8.56
N GLN A 91 -19.31 6.90 -9.02
CA GLN A 91 -20.47 6.54 -8.20
C GLN A 91 -21.54 5.84 -9.03
N MET A 92 -22.23 4.88 -8.43
CA MET A 92 -23.42 4.26 -9.01
C MET A 92 -24.67 5.01 -8.54
N VAL A 93 -25.44 5.56 -9.47
CA VAL A 93 -26.65 6.35 -9.16
C VAL A 93 -27.89 5.50 -9.40
N TYR A 94 -28.67 5.24 -8.36
CA TYR A 94 -29.89 4.45 -8.47
C TYR A 94 -31.14 5.32 -8.41
N GLY A 95 -32.04 5.14 -9.37
CA GLY A 95 -33.33 5.81 -9.39
C GLY A 95 -34.29 5.24 -8.34
N ARG A 96 -35.45 5.89 -8.15
CA ARG A 96 -36.46 5.50 -7.14
C ARG A 96 -36.98 4.06 -7.30
N THR A 97 -36.90 3.51 -8.50
CA THR A 97 -37.33 2.14 -8.82
C THR A 97 -36.19 1.11 -8.73
N GLY A 98 -34.99 1.52 -8.32
CA GLY A 98 -33.82 0.64 -8.19
C GLY A 98 -33.02 0.43 -9.47
N HIS A 99 -33.39 1.09 -10.59
CA HIS A 99 -32.59 1.03 -11.81
C HIS A 99 -31.35 1.91 -11.73
N LEU A 100 -30.21 1.39 -12.19
CA LEU A 100 -28.96 2.13 -12.35
C LEU A 100 -29.12 3.18 -13.46
N GLN A 101 -28.91 4.44 -13.13
CA GLN A 101 -29.13 5.58 -14.03
C GLN A 101 -27.92 5.85 -14.95
N ASN A 102 -26.72 5.46 -14.52
CA ASN A 102 -25.47 5.67 -15.24
C ASN A 102 -24.74 4.37 -15.61
N PRO A 103 -25.37 3.40 -16.32
CA PRO A 103 -24.74 2.12 -16.70
C PRO A 103 -23.83 2.26 -17.94
N ASN A 104 -23.16 3.39 -18.09
CA ASN A 104 -22.33 3.70 -19.26
C ASN A 104 -21.06 4.46 -18.83
N LEU A 105 -20.02 4.43 -19.66
CA LEU A 105 -18.70 5.02 -19.34
C LEU A 105 -18.63 6.55 -19.51
N LEU A 106 -19.72 7.20 -19.91
CA LEU A 106 -19.81 8.66 -19.97
C LEU A 106 -20.31 9.22 -18.63
N ASP A 107 -21.37 8.61 -18.09
CA ASP A 107 -22.01 9.04 -16.84
C ASP A 107 -21.39 8.39 -15.59
N TYR A 108 -20.78 7.21 -15.74
CA TYR A 108 -19.89 6.63 -14.73
C TYR A 108 -18.46 7.07 -15.03
N LYS A 109 -18.02 8.13 -14.35
CA LYS A 109 -16.83 8.90 -14.71
C LYS A 109 -15.56 8.25 -14.15
N ILE A 110 -14.93 7.40 -14.95
CA ILE A 110 -13.59 6.87 -14.69
C ILE A 110 -12.56 7.97 -15.02
N PRO A 111 -11.51 8.17 -14.20
CA PRO A 111 -10.47 9.16 -14.49
C PRO A 111 -9.82 8.93 -15.85
N SER A 112 -9.70 10.00 -16.62
CA SER A 112 -8.98 10.04 -17.88
C SER A 112 -7.48 10.24 -17.66
N ILE A 113 -6.69 10.09 -18.74
CA ILE A 113 -5.23 10.32 -18.69
C ILE A 113 -4.85 11.74 -18.25
N HIS A 114 -5.72 12.75 -18.48
CA HIS A 114 -5.46 14.13 -18.10
C HIS A 114 -5.73 14.44 -16.63
N GLU A 115 -6.45 13.56 -15.95
CA GLU A 115 -6.80 13.66 -14.53
C GLU A 115 -5.84 12.86 -13.65
N MET A 116 -4.93 12.09 -14.25
CA MET A 116 -3.91 11.36 -13.53
C MET A 116 -2.85 12.32 -12.94
N PRO A 117 -2.53 12.21 -11.64
CA PRO A 117 -1.42 12.92 -11.04
C PRO A 117 -0.08 12.32 -11.51
N HIS A 118 1.00 13.04 -11.24
CA HIS A 118 2.32 12.44 -11.28
C HIS A 118 2.48 11.48 -10.09
N VAL A 119 2.49 10.18 -10.37
CA VAL A 119 2.65 9.13 -9.35
C VAL A 119 4.12 8.72 -9.27
N THR A 120 4.70 8.86 -8.08
CA THR A 120 6.03 8.34 -7.74
C THR A 120 5.87 7.04 -6.96
N PRO A 121 5.98 5.86 -7.61
CA PRO A 121 5.92 4.58 -6.92
C PRO A 121 7.22 4.34 -6.12
N ILE A 122 7.09 3.86 -4.89
CA ILE A 122 8.20 3.55 -4.00
C ILE A 122 8.02 2.10 -3.51
N ILE A 123 8.86 1.20 -3.99
CA ILE A 123 8.84 -0.20 -3.58
C ILE A 123 9.58 -0.34 -2.25
N ILE A 124 8.89 -0.91 -1.26
CA ILE A 124 9.47 -1.29 0.03
C ILE A 124 9.63 -2.82 0.06
N GLU A 125 10.81 -3.28 0.41
CA GLU A 125 11.13 -4.71 0.44
C GLU A 125 11.38 -5.20 1.87
N SER A 126 10.33 -5.68 2.57
CA SER A 126 10.45 -6.25 3.92
C SER A 126 10.97 -7.70 3.96
N CYS A 127 11.04 -8.39 2.81
CA CYS A 127 11.39 -9.81 2.66
C CYS A 127 10.66 -10.76 3.62
N ASP A 128 9.41 -11.12 3.30
CA ASP A 128 8.57 -11.97 4.15
C ASP A 128 8.97 -13.46 4.12
N PRO A 129 9.15 -14.13 5.27
CA PRO A 129 9.63 -15.52 5.32
C PRO A 129 8.66 -16.54 4.71
N GLU A 130 7.36 -16.26 4.67
CA GLU A 130 6.34 -17.14 4.09
C GLU A 130 6.16 -16.92 2.58
N GLY A 131 6.66 -15.78 2.09
CA GLY A 131 6.57 -15.37 0.70
C GLY A 131 7.52 -16.13 -0.22
N PRO A 132 7.11 -16.47 -1.47
CA PRO A 132 8.04 -17.01 -2.44
C PRO A 132 9.18 -16.01 -2.68
N PHE A 133 10.41 -16.41 -2.36
CA PHE A 133 11.59 -15.54 -2.40
C PHE A 133 11.48 -14.25 -1.56
N GLY A 134 10.62 -14.22 -0.53
CA GLY A 134 10.40 -13.01 0.27
C GLY A 134 9.22 -12.14 -0.17
N ALA A 135 8.48 -12.52 -1.22
CA ALA A 135 7.46 -11.69 -1.84
C ALA A 135 6.12 -11.68 -1.07
N LYS A 136 5.47 -10.52 -1.02
CA LYS A 136 4.09 -10.31 -0.59
C LYS A 136 3.23 -9.83 -1.75
N GLU A 137 1.96 -9.53 -1.47
CA GLU A 137 1.05 -9.01 -2.49
C GLU A 137 1.42 -7.58 -2.89
N ALA A 138 1.04 -7.20 -4.11
CA ALA A 138 1.10 -5.85 -4.65
C ALA A 138 -0.09 -5.54 -5.57
N GLY A 139 -1.22 -6.24 -5.38
CA GLY A 139 -2.38 -6.14 -6.26
C GLY A 139 -3.48 -5.24 -5.70
N GLU A 140 -3.84 -5.44 -4.43
CA GLU A 140 -4.97 -4.73 -3.80
C GLU A 140 -4.50 -3.73 -2.74
N GLY A 141 -3.45 -4.05 -1.98
CA GLY A 141 -2.93 -3.18 -0.92
C GLY A 141 -2.50 -1.78 -1.36
N PRO A 142 -1.98 -1.55 -2.58
CA PRO A 142 -1.65 -0.20 -3.04
C PRO A 142 -2.87 0.70 -3.32
N LEU A 143 -4.10 0.17 -3.43
CA LEU A 143 -5.29 1.00 -3.68
C LEU A 143 -5.76 1.73 -2.43
N LEU A 144 -5.83 1.02 -1.31
CA LEU A 144 -6.49 1.50 -0.09
C LEU A 144 -6.02 2.88 0.40
N PRO A 145 -4.72 3.24 0.34
CA PRO A 145 -4.21 4.48 0.95
C PRO A 145 -4.51 5.77 0.16
N ILE A 146 -4.80 5.69 -1.14
CA ILE A 146 -5.00 6.91 -1.94
C ILE A 146 -6.27 7.66 -1.54
N LEU A 147 -7.35 6.94 -1.19
CA LEU A 147 -8.61 7.54 -0.75
C LEU A 147 -8.41 8.46 0.48
N PRO A 148 -7.90 7.98 1.63
CA PRO A 148 -7.68 8.84 2.78
C PRO A 148 -6.58 9.88 2.54
N ALA A 149 -5.56 9.60 1.72
CA ALA A 149 -4.53 10.59 1.39
C ALA A 149 -5.14 11.81 0.69
N VAL A 150 -5.97 11.60 -0.35
CA VAL A 150 -6.66 12.68 -1.07
C VAL A 150 -7.66 13.40 -0.17
N VAL A 151 -8.47 12.69 0.60
CA VAL A 151 -9.43 13.32 1.54
C VAL A 151 -8.71 14.17 2.59
N ASN A 152 -7.57 13.73 3.11
CA ASN A 152 -6.75 14.50 4.04
C ASN A 152 -6.12 15.72 3.38
N ALA A 153 -5.64 15.60 2.14
CA ALA A 153 -5.08 16.72 1.39
C ALA A 153 -6.15 17.79 1.07
N VAL A 154 -7.38 17.37 0.72
CA VAL A 154 -8.51 18.31 0.56
C VAL A 154 -8.84 18.99 1.88
N TYR A 155 -8.86 18.25 2.99
CA TYR A 155 -9.05 18.85 4.30
C TYR A 155 -7.96 19.88 4.63
N ASP A 156 -6.71 19.59 4.31
CA ASP A 156 -5.59 20.52 4.47
C ASP A 156 -5.78 21.79 3.63
N ALA A 157 -6.23 21.64 2.38
CA ALA A 157 -6.43 22.75 1.45
C ALA A 157 -7.57 23.72 1.84
N ILE A 158 -8.73 23.21 2.29
CA ILE A 158 -9.93 24.05 2.53
C ILE A 158 -10.43 24.05 3.99
N GLY A 159 -9.84 23.23 4.86
CA GLY A 159 -10.24 23.11 6.26
C GLY A 159 -11.62 22.50 6.47
N ILE A 160 -12.14 21.73 5.52
CA ILE A 160 -13.48 21.11 5.57
C ILE A 160 -13.34 19.60 5.52
N ARG A 161 -13.91 18.90 6.50
CA ARG A 161 -14.02 17.44 6.50
C ARG A 161 -15.30 17.03 5.77
N ILE A 162 -15.16 16.41 4.60
CA ILE A 162 -16.25 15.81 3.85
C ILE A 162 -16.22 14.30 4.12
N ASN A 163 -17.32 13.76 4.64
CA ASN A 163 -17.42 12.36 5.09
C ASN A 163 -18.21 11.48 4.11
N ASP A 164 -18.41 11.95 2.88
CA ASP A 164 -19.18 11.27 1.85
C ASP A 164 -18.37 11.26 0.55
N LEU A 165 -18.17 10.08 -0.02
CA LEU A 165 -17.47 9.89 -1.29
C LEU A 165 -18.48 9.57 -2.40
N PRO A 166 -18.17 9.92 -3.66
CA PRO A 166 -17.01 10.69 -4.09
C PRO A 166 -17.12 12.19 -3.74
N LEU A 167 -15.98 12.87 -3.71
CA LEU A 167 -15.82 14.32 -3.53
C LEU A 167 -16.14 15.07 -4.83
N THR A 168 -17.39 14.94 -5.30
CA THR A 168 -17.82 15.60 -6.54
C THR A 168 -17.81 17.13 -6.40
N PRO A 169 -17.55 17.89 -7.48
CA PRO A 169 -17.45 19.35 -7.40
C PRO A 169 -18.67 20.03 -6.76
N ASP A 170 -19.87 19.54 -7.05
CA ASP A 170 -21.11 20.05 -6.45
C ASP A 170 -21.19 19.84 -4.93
N LYS A 171 -20.73 18.69 -4.42
CA LYS A 171 -20.67 18.41 -2.97
C LYS A 171 -19.62 19.29 -2.29
N VAL A 172 -18.44 19.41 -2.89
CA VAL A 172 -17.33 20.22 -2.35
C VAL A 172 -17.72 21.69 -2.32
N TRP A 173 -18.26 22.21 -3.42
CA TRP A 173 -18.74 23.58 -3.52
C TRP A 173 -19.86 23.87 -2.49
N ALA A 174 -20.83 22.97 -2.36
CA ALA A 174 -21.91 23.12 -1.38
C ALA A 174 -21.36 23.14 0.07
N ALA A 175 -20.34 22.34 0.36
CA ALA A 175 -19.68 22.33 1.66
C ALA A 175 -18.93 23.65 1.93
N ILE A 176 -18.22 24.19 0.94
CA ILE A 176 -17.54 25.49 0.99
C ILE A 176 -18.56 26.61 1.24
N ALA A 177 -19.59 26.71 0.40
CA ALA A 177 -20.63 27.75 0.50
C ALA A 177 -21.35 27.71 1.86
N LYS A 178 -21.62 26.50 2.38
CA LYS A 178 -22.20 26.32 3.71
C LYS A 178 -21.27 26.84 4.80
N LYS A 179 -19.97 26.51 4.77
CA LYS A 179 -19.00 26.98 5.77
C LYS A 179 -18.83 28.50 5.72
N MET A 180 -18.70 29.07 4.53
CA MET A 180 -18.61 30.54 4.36
C MET A 180 -19.81 31.26 4.96
N LYS A 181 -21.02 30.77 4.71
CA LYS A 181 -22.25 31.35 5.27
C LYS A 181 -22.30 31.27 6.80
N LEU A 182 -21.82 30.17 7.39
CA LEU A 182 -21.81 29.98 8.84
C LEU A 182 -20.78 30.88 9.54
N GLU A 183 -19.62 31.09 8.91
CA GLU A 183 -18.51 31.86 9.48
C GLU A 183 -18.53 33.35 9.04
N GLY A 184 -19.44 33.75 8.15
CA GLY A 184 -19.52 35.12 7.65
C GLY A 184 -18.36 35.51 6.72
N ILE A 185 -17.82 34.54 5.98
CA ILE A 185 -16.69 34.72 5.08
C ILE A 185 -17.24 35.14 3.70
N GLU A 186 -16.74 36.25 3.15
CA GLU A 186 -17.13 36.75 1.82
C GLU A 186 -16.32 36.12 0.68
N ASP A 187 -15.04 35.82 0.91
CA ASP A 187 -14.11 35.25 -0.07
C ASP A 187 -13.62 33.87 0.39
N ALA A 188 -13.81 32.86 -0.45
CA ALA A 188 -13.47 31.48 -0.15
C ALA A 188 -11.95 31.25 0.02
N THR A 189 -11.10 32.13 -0.51
CA THR A 189 -9.65 32.10 -0.24
C THR A 189 -9.30 32.40 1.22
N GLY A 190 -10.24 33.00 1.97
CA GLY A 190 -10.12 33.26 3.40
C GLY A 190 -10.49 32.08 4.30
N LEU A 191 -10.83 30.91 3.74
CA LEU A 191 -11.14 29.72 4.53
C LEU A 191 -9.95 29.33 5.42
N PRO A 192 -10.17 29.07 6.72
CA PRO A 192 -9.08 28.69 7.61
C PRO A 192 -8.59 27.29 7.23
N THR A 193 -7.31 27.20 6.88
CA THR A 193 -6.60 25.93 6.73
C THR A 193 -6.32 25.32 8.10
N PRO A 194 -6.38 23.98 8.24
CA PRO A 194 -6.02 23.31 9.48
C PRO A 194 -4.58 23.64 9.85
N ARG A 195 -4.34 23.91 11.13
CA ARG A 195 -2.99 24.04 11.67
C ARG A 195 -2.69 22.85 12.56
N LEU A 196 -1.48 22.32 12.43
CA LEU A 196 -0.98 21.29 13.32
C LEU A 196 -0.47 21.92 14.60
N ASP A 197 -1.27 21.84 15.65
CA ASP A 197 -0.85 22.21 17.00
C ASP A 197 -0.19 21.00 17.69
N PHE A 198 1.11 21.09 17.90
CA PHE A 198 1.87 20.00 18.51
C PHE A 198 1.60 19.89 20.00
N SER A 199 1.28 18.67 20.45
CA SER A 199 1.18 18.37 21.88
C SER A 199 2.56 18.28 22.53
N ALA A 200 2.59 18.24 23.87
CA ALA A 200 3.82 17.99 24.63
C ALA A 200 4.51 16.65 24.29
N LEU A 201 3.82 15.72 23.60
CA LEU A 201 4.38 14.45 23.15
C LEU A 201 5.19 14.57 21.84
N GLN A 202 5.10 15.70 21.13
CA GLN A 202 5.78 15.86 19.84
C GLN A 202 7.29 15.63 19.95
N ALA A 203 7.94 16.16 20.99
CA ALA A 203 9.36 15.94 21.22
C ALA A 203 9.71 14.45 21.35
N LYS A 204 8.87 13.66 22.02
CA LYS A 204 9.06 12.21 22.14
C LYS A 204 8.89 11.50 20.79
N LEU A 205 7.93 11.94 19.98
CA LEU A 205 7.70 11.38 18.65
C LEU A 205 8.88 11.63 17.71
N VAL A 206 9.43 12.85 17.73
CA VAL A 206 10.64 13.21 16.95
C VAL A 206 11.81 12.32 17.35
N THR A 207 12.11 12.20 18.65
CA THR A 207 13.20 11.32 19.11
C THR A 207 12.98 9.85 18.71
N ARG A 208 11.74 9.34 18.78
CA ARG A 208 11.43 7.97 18.33
C ARG A 208 11.59 7.80 16.82
N SER A 209 11.23 8.81 16.03
CA SER A 209 11.41 8.81 14.58
C SER A 209 12.89 8.67 14.22
N GLU A 210 13.75 9.48 14.84
CA GLU A 210 15.22 9.41 14.64
C GLU A 210 15.78 8.03 15.04
N GLN A 211 15.31 7.46 16.16
CA GLN A 211 15.70 6.11 16.58
C GLN A 211 15.26 5.02 15.59
N HIS A 212 14.04 5.12 15.07
CA HIS A 212 13.54 4.20 14.05
C HIS A 212 14.33 4.34 12.74
N GLU A 213 14.59 5.55 12.28
CA GLU A 213 15.40 5.80 11.09
C GLU A 213 16.80 5.18 11.21
N LEU A 214 17.48 5.37 12.35
CA LEU A 214 18.78 4.75 12.62
C LEU A 214 18.72 3.22 12.60
N ARG A 215 17.66 2.63 13.17
CA ARG A 215 17.44 1.18 13.18
C ARG A 215 17.20 0.66 11.76
N ASP A 216 16.37 1.34 11.00
CA ASP A 216 15.97 0.91 9.66
C ASP A 216 17.14 1.07 8.67
N ASN A 217 17.91 2.16 8.76
CA ASN A 217 19.18 2.35 8.04
C ASN A 217 20.22 1.26 8.38
N ARG A 218 20.29 0.84 9.65
CA ARG A 218 21.18 -0.26 10.06
C ARG A 218 20.73 -1.58 9.42
N ARG A 219 19.42 -1.87 9.42
CA ARG A 219 18.85 -3.08 8.80
C ARG A 219 19.13 -3.14 7.29
N GLN A 220 18.98 -2.01 6.58
CA GLN A 220 19.28 -1.96 5.15
C GLN A 220 20.75 -2.25 4.82
N ARG A 221 21.66 -2.03 5.78
CA ARG A 221 23.12 -2.15 5.60
C ARG A 221 23.72 -3.44 6.18
N SER A 222 22.97 -4.20 6.98
CA SER A 222 23.45 -5.46 7.56
C SER A 222 23.14 -6.64 6.65
N GLU A 223 24.12 -7.53 6.44
CA GLU A 223 23.89 -8.81 5.74
C GLU A 223 23.04 -9.80 6.56
N ASP A 224 22.98 -9.58 7.88
CA ASP A 224 22.26 -10.43 8.84
C ASP A 224 21.12 -9.62 9.48
N THR A 225 19.94 -9.68 8.85
CA THR A 225 18.71 -9.13 9.42
C THR A 225 17.87 -10.26 9.96
N ASP A 226 17.62 -10.26 11.28
CA ASP A 226 16.62 -11.13 11.89
C ASP A 226 15.29 -11.01 11.14
N ALA A 227 14.61 -12.15 10.94
CA ALA A 227 13.34 -12.18 10.23
C ALA A 227 12.30 -11.28 10.91
N TYR A 228 11.54 -10.52 10.12
CA TYR A 228 10.42 -9.75 10.66
C TYR A 228 9.32 -10.70 11.13
N VAL A 229 9.13 -10.78 12.45
CA VAL A 229 8.06 -11.60 13.05
C VAL A 229 6.82 -10.74 13.25
N ASN A 230 5.77 -11.01 12.49
CA ASN A 230 4.48 -10.29 12.58
C ASN A 230 3.65 -10.67 13.83
N GLY A 231 4.30 -11.19 14.87
CA GLY A 231 3.64 -11.76 16.05
C GLY A 231 2.78 -10.77 16.85
N VAL A 232 3.15 -9.48 16.84
CA VAL A 232 2.47 -8.42 17.62
C VAL A 232 1.00 -8.29 17.27
N LEU A 233 0.66 -8.42 15.98
CA LEU A 233 -0.72 -8.32 15.50
C LEU A 233 -1.63 -9.42 16.07
N PHE A 234 -1.04 -10.54 16.48
CA PHE A 234 -1.72 -11.71 17.00
C PHE A 234 -1.48 -11.93 18.50
N GLY A 235 -0.88 -10.95 19.19
CA GLY A 235 -0.60 -11.02 20.63
C GLY A 235 0.63 -11.83 21.02
N PHE A 236 1.52 -12.14 20.06
CA PHE A 236 2.79 -12.83 20.27
C PHE A 236 3.95 -11.85 20.44
N ASP A 237 5.05 -12.30 21.05
CA ASP A 237 6.26 -11.50 21.23
C ASP A 237 6.91 -11.18 19.86
N PRO A 238 7.16 -9.91 19.51
CA PRO A 238 7.79 -9.53 18.24
C PRO A 238 9.23 -10.03 18.07
N ASN A 239 9.90 -10.39 19.16
CA ASN A 239 11.33 -10.72 19.15
C ASN A 239 11.59 -12.23 19.19
N ILE A 240 10.53 -13.04 19.27
CA ILE A 240 10.62 -14.49 19.32
C ILE A 240 9.97 -15.01 18.03
N PRO A 241 10.63 -15.87 17.24
CA PRO A 241 10.02 -16.48 16.07
C PRO A 241 8.71 -17.22 16.40
N LEU A 242 7.77 -17.28 15.44
CA LEU A 242 6.46 -17.92 15.69
C LEU A 242 6.60 -19.42 15.97
N GLU A 243 7.64 -20.07 15.44
CA GLU A 243 7.95 -21.47 15.71
C GLU A 243 8.28 -21.76 17.17
N ASP A 244 8.86 -20.79 17.86
CA ASP A 244 9.20 -20.91 19.28
C ASP A 244 8.01 -20.54 20.18
N GLN A 245 6.96 -19.93 19.61
CA GLN A 245 5.75 -19.51 20.31
C GLN A 245 4.54 -20.40 20.01
N VAL A 246 4.57 -21.19 18.93
CA VAL A 246 3.44 -22.00 18.44
C VAL A 246 3.87 -23.45 18.19
N ASP A 247 3.40 -24.35 19.05
CA ASP A 247 3.60 -25.78 18.89
C ASP A 247 3.04 -26.29 17.54
N GLY A 248 3.92 -26.88 16.72
CA GLY A 248 3.56 -27.46 15.42
C GLY A 248 3.73 -26.53 14.21
N TRP A 249 4.32 -25.34 14.39
CA TRP A 249 4.71 -24.46 13.28
C TRP A 249 5.74 -25.14 12.36
N LYS A 250 5.54 -25.08 11.04
CA LYS A 250 6.46 -25.64 10.04
C LYS A 250 6.93 -24.53 9.13
N MET A 251 8.23 -24.25 9.16
CA MET A 251 8.84 -23.16 8.39
C MET A 251 9.35 -23.64 7.02
N SER A 252 9.33 -22.74 6.03
CA SER A 252 10.16 -22.83 4.83
C SER A 252 11.49 -22.12 5.09
N THR A 253 12.55 -22.87 5.36
CA THR A 253 13.90 -22.33 5.60
C THR A 253 14.51 -21.74 4.33
N LYS A 254 15.06 -20.52 4.42
CA LYS A 254 16.13 -20.10 3.50
C LYS A 254 17.22 -21.17 3.53
N PRO A 255 17.74 -21.64 2.38
CA PRO A 255 18.77 -22.67 2.39
C PRO A 255 20.02 -22.13 3.10
N THR A 256 20.65 -22.95 3.94
CA THR A 256 21.90 -22.58 4.62
C THR A 256 23.02 -22.34 3.60
N PRO A 257 24.09 -21.61 3.95
CA PRO A 257 25.26 -21.45 3.07
C PRO A 257 25.84 -22.77 2.57
N GLU A 258 25.82 -23.84 3.38
CA GLU A 258 26.23 -25.18 2.90
C GLU A 258 25.23 -25.77 1.91
N GLN A 259 23.92 -25.57 2.12
CA GLN A 259 22.88 -26.04 1.20
C GLN A 259 22.94 -25.30 -0.15
N LEU A 260 23.22 -23.99 -0.15
CA LEU A 260 23.41 -23.16 -1.36
C LEU A 260 24.60 -23.64 -2.20
N ALA A 261 25.64 -24.20 -1.57
CA ALA A 261 26.83 -24.71 -2.26
C ALA A 261 26.59 -26.01 -3.03
N GLU A 262 25.54 -26.77 -2.69
CA GLU A 262 25.21 -28.07 -3.30
C GLU A 262 24.02 -28.02 -4.27
N LEU A 263 23.44 -26.85 -4.51
CA LEU A 263 22.25 -26.73 -5.35
C LEU A 263 22.55 -27.05 -6.83
N GLY A 264 21.78 -27.98 -7.40
CA GLY A 264 21.71 -28.17 -8.86
C GLY A 264 21.10 -26.97 -9.60
N LEU A 265 20.97 -27.07 -10.92
CA LEU A 265 20.48 -26.01 -11.83
C LEU A 265 19.20 -25.25 -11.40
N ALA A 266 18.32 -25.86 -10.60
CA ALA A 266 17.11 -25.20 -10.09
C ALA A 266 17.39 -24.26 -8.90
N GLY A 267 18.42 -24.54 -8.09
CA GLY A 267 18.76 -23.72 -6.94
C GLY A 267 19.79 -22.62 -7.21
N SER A 268 20.43 -22.62 -8.40
CA SER A 268 21.28 -21.50 -8.84
C SER A 268 20.53 -20.18 -9.01
N ILE A 269 19.19 -20.20 -9.02
CA ILE A 269 18.35 -19.00 -8.96
C ILE A 269 18.56 -18.24 -7.64
N TRP A 270 18.81 -18.95 -6.53
CA TRP A 270 19.12 -18.34 -5.22
C TRP A 270 20.53 -17.76 -5.14
N LEU A 271 21.45 -18.18 -6.02
CA LEU A 271 22.82 -17.67 -6.11
C LEU A 271 22.93 -16.38 -6.93
N LYS A 272 21.86 -15.97 -7.62
CA LYS A 272 21.87 -14.76 -8.45
C LYS A 272 21.79 -13.51 -7.55
N LYS A 273 22.95 -13.02 -7.10
CA LYS A 273 23.11 -11.62 -6.70
C LYS A 273 22.72 -10.76 -7.91
N GLU A 274 21.67 -9.96 -7.80
CA GLU A 274 21.45 -8.86 -8.75
C GLU A 274 22.68 -7.95 -8.68
N GLN A 275 23.48 -7.93 -9.75
CA GLN A 275 24.50 -6.91 -9.97
C GLN A 275 23.79 -5.56 -10.09
N ARG A 276 23.78 -4.77 -9.01
CA ARG A 276 23.75 -3.32 -9.14
C ARG A 276 25.17 -2.86 -9.45
N GLU A 277 25.54 -2.82 -10.73
CA GLU A 277 26.59 -1.90 -11.16
C GLU A 277 25.94 -0.52 -11.23
N MET A 278 26.25 0.31 -10.23
CA MET A 278 26.28 1.76 -10.44
C MET A 278 27.74 2.09 -10.73
N GLU A 279 28.03 2.39 -12.00
CA GLU A 279 29.29 3.03 -12.36
C GLU A 279 29.46 4.33 -11.57
N GLY A 280 30.67 4.55 -11.03
CA GLY A 280 31.14 5.88 -10.62
C GLY A 280 31.82 5.94 -9.25
N ASP A 281 33.13 5.66 -9.21
CA ASP A 281 34.11 6.57 -8.57
C ASP A 281 35.55 6.16 -8.95
N ASN A 282 36.06 6.84 -9.98
CA ASN A 282 37.44 7.31 -10.12
C ASN A 282 37.47 8.44 -11.16
#